data_AF-A0A8X7PG30-F1
#
_entry.id   AF-A0A8X7PG30-F1
#
_cell.length_a   1.000
_cell.length_b   1.000
_cell.length_c   1.000
_cell.angle_alpha   90.00
_cell.angle_beta   90.00
_cell.angle_gamma   90.00
#
_symmetry.space_group_name_H-M   'P 1'
#
loop_
_entity.id
_entity.type
_entity.pdbx_description
1 polymer ?
#
loop_
_entity_poly.entity_id
_entity_poly.type
_entity_poly.pdbx_seq_one_letter_code
_entity_poly.pdbx_strand_id
1 'polypeptide(L)'
;MEIWISTAIEQQQPNAVSWNPKVFLSANIKQLVEPTWMFRPSACFFIDEEKKVVVVFDKNTHLGDPTHEVAYIFGVDDGSSLKQALVRESSYRLCRSRVCYYVPSLLHLN
;
A
#
# COMPACT_ATOMS: atom_id res chain seq x y z
N MET A 1 -9.37 -1.22 -4.93
CA MET A 1 -8.79 -0.57 -3.74
C MET A 1 -8.85 0.91 -3.98
N GLU A 2 -9.32 1.65 -2.99
CA GLU A 2 -9.33 3.10 -3.04
C GLU A 2 -8.57 3.65 -1.85
N ILE A 3 -7.84 4.74 -2.06
CA ILE A 3 -7.18 5.48 -1.00
C ILE A 3 -7.65 6.92 -1.06
N TRP A 4 -8.11 7.41 0.08
CA TRP A 4 -8.64 8.75 0.27
C TRP A 4 -7.76 9.51 1.27
N ILE A 5 -7.48 10.77 0.98
CA ILE A 5 -6.74 11.65 1.88
C ILE A 5 -7.73 12.64 2.49
N SER A 6 -7.73 12.73 3.82
CA SER A 6 -8.49 13.75 4.54
C SER A 6 -7.72 15.07 4.56
N THR A 7 -8.43 16.17 4.39
CA THR A 7 -7.87 17.54 4.48
C THR A 7 -7.95 18.11 5.89
N ALA A 8 -8.91 17.65 6.70
CA ALA A 8 -9.08 18.09 8.07
C ALA A 8 -9.79 17.04 8.92
N ILE A 9 -9.36 16.93 10.17
CA ILE A 9 -10.05 16.18 11.24
C ILE A 9 -10.35 17.18 12.34
N GLU A 10 -11.63 17.52 12.53
CA GLU A 10 -12.02 18.46 13.58
C GLU A 10 -12.04 17.77 14.94
N GLN A 11 -11.19 18.25 15.86
CA GLN A 11 -11.02 17.63 17.18
C GLN A 11 -12.24 17.78 18.10
N GLN A 12 -13.12 18.75 17.83
CA GLN A 12 -14.24 19.09 18.71
C GLN A 12 -15.59 18.49 18.28
N GLN A 13 -15.68 17.87 17.11
CA GLN A 13 -16.87 17.13 16.66
C GLN A 13 -16.51 15.68 16.32
N PRO A 14 -17.05 14.69 17.06
CA PRO A 14 -16.92 13.30 16.69
C PRO A 14 -17.43 13.09 15.26
N ASN A 15 -16.59 12.52 14.39
CA ASN A 15 -16.86 12.21 12.98
C ASN A 15 -16.85 13.40 11.99
N ALA A 16 -16.43 14.58 12.41
CA ALA A 16 -16.20 15.69 11.48
C ALA A 16 -14.84 15.51 10.77
N VAL A 17 -14.86 14.71 9.69
CA VAL A 17 -13.71 14.49 8.80
C VAL A 17 -14.03 15.09 7.43
N SER A 18 -13.20 16.02 6.98
CA SER A 18 -13.26 16.54 5.61
C SER A 18 -12.34 15.73 4.71
N TRP A 19 -12.86 15.29 3.58
CA TRP A 19 -12.13 14.50 2.59
C TRP A 19 -11.73 15.35 1.39
N ASN A 20 -10.61 15.01 0.75
CA ASN A 20 -10.31 15.55 -0.56
C ASN A 20 -11.44 15.12 -1.54
N PRO A 21 -11.98 16.05 -2.36
CA PRO A 21 -13.05 15.72 -3.31
C PRO A 21 -12.61 14.69 -4.37
N LYS A 22 -11.31 14.54 -4.60
CA LYS A 22 -10.76 13.53 -5.52
C LYS A 22 -10.15 12.38 -4.73
N VAL A 23 -10.50 11.16 -5.11
CA VAL A 23 -9.80 9.96 -4.64
C VAL A 23 -8.33 10.06 -5.01
N PHE A 24 -7.44 9.71 -4.08
CA PHE A 24 -6.00 9.77 -4.33
C PHE A 24 -5.54 8.61 -5.20
N LEU A 25 -6.07 7.40 -4.98
CA LEU A 25 -5.81 6.24 -5.84
C LEU A 25 -7.11 5.45 -6.01
N SER A 26 -7.45 5.10 -7.25
CA SER A 26 -8.48 4.09 -7.55
C SER A 26 -7.85 3.01 -8.42
N ALA A 27 -7.66 1.82 -7.85
CA ALA A 27 -6.98 0.72 -8.52
C ALA A 27 -7.83 -0.56 -8.50
N ASN A 28 -7.99 -1.20 -9.66
CA ASN A 28 -8.64 -2.50 -9.75
C ASN A 28 -7.65 -3.64 -9.49
N ILE A 29 -7.38 -3.89 -8.21
CA ILE A 29 -6.43 -4.91 -7.74
C ILE A 29 -6.69 -6.30 -8.33
N LYS A 30 -7.96 -6.65 -8.54
CA LYS A 30 -8.35 -7.95 -9.12
C LYS A 30 -7.95 -8.08 -10.59
N GLN A 31 -7.94 -6.96 -11.32
CA GLN A 31 -7.46 -6.93 -12.70
C GLN A 31 -5.92 -6.85 -12.77
N LEU A 32 -5.30 -6.13 -11.84
CA LEU A 32 -3.85 -5.86 -11.85
C LEU A 32 -3.00 -7.02 -11.35
N VAL A 33 -3.53 -7.84 -10.44
CA VAL A 33 -2.81 -8.97 -9.86
C VAL A 33 -3.44 -10.28 -10.31
N GLU A 34 -4.64 -10.58 -9.81
CA GLU A 34 -5.42 -11.76 -10.21
C GLU A 34 -6.88 -11.64 -9.72
N PRO A 35 -7.86 -12.31 -10.35
CA PRO A 35 -9.29 -12.12 -10.05
C PRO A 35 -9.69 -12.38 -8.58
N THR A 36 -9.02 -13.31 -7.91
CA THR A 36 -9.27 -13.71 -6.51
C THR A 36 -8.45 -12.91 -5.50
N TRP A 37 -7.58 -12.02 -5.96
CA TRP A 37 -6.62 -11.35 -5.10
C TRP A 37 -7.24 -10.29 -4.20
N MET A 38 -6.75 -10.24 -2.97
CA MET A 38 -7.00 -9.17 -2.01
C MET A 38 -5.81 -9.03 -1.07
N PHE A 39 -5.49 -7.79 -0.70
CA PHE A 39 -4.53 -7.54 0.38
C PHE A 39 -5.09 -8.06 1.70
N ARG A 40 -4.21 -8.61 2.53
CA ARG A 40 -4.61 -9.08 3.85
C ARG A 40 -4.85 -7.89 4.79
N PRO A 41 -5.70 -8.04 5.82
CA PRO A 41 -5.95 -6.97 6.80
C PRO A 41 -4.70 -6.46 7.54
N SER A 42 -3.62 -7.25 7.55
CA SER A 42 -2.34 -6.89 8.15
C SER A 42 -1.36 -6.24 7.17
N ALA A 43 -1.75 -6.02 5.92
CA ALA A 43 -0.95 -5.26 4.98
C ALA A 43 -0.79 -3.81 5.49
N CYS A 44 0.36 -3.23 5.23
CA CYS A 44 0.65 -1.84 5.57
C CYS A 44 1.04 -1.10 4.30
N PHE A 45 0.84 0.21 4.29
CA PHE A 45 1.13 1.03 3.11
C PHE A 45 1.72 2.37 3.53
N PHE A 46 2.40 3.02 2.58
CA PHE A 46 2.69 4.44 2.64
C PHE A 46 2.36 5.10 1.30
N ILE A 47 2.29 6.43 1.34
CA ILE A 47 1.99 7.28 0.20
C ILE A 47 3.17 8.25 0.02
N ASP A 48 3.64 8.39 -1.21
CA ASP A 48 4.50 9.49 -1.63
C ASP A 48 3.65 10.43 -2.50
N GLU A 49 3.16 11.53 -1.90
CA GLU A 49 2.24 12.46 -2.55
C GLU A 49 2.91 13.26 -3.68
N GLU A 50 4.22 13.52 -3.58
CA GLU A 50 5.00 14.24 -4.59
C GLU A 50 5.24 13.34 -5.80
N LYS A 51 5.68 12.09 -5.57
CA LYS A 51 5.92 11.13 -6.64
C LYS A 51 4.66 10.47 -7.18
N LYS A 52 3.48 10.73 -6.59
CA LYS A 52 2.20 10.15 -7.00
C LYS A 52 2.22 8.62 -6.99
N VAL A 53 2.75 8.06 -5.89
CA VAL A 53 2.90 6.61 -5.72
C VAL A 53 2.31 6.15 -4.39
N VAL A 54 1.66 4.98 -4.44
CA VAL A 54 1.26 4.22 -3.25
C VAL A 54 2.05 2.92 -3.23
N VAL A 55 2.65 2.60 -2.09
CA VAL A 55 3.35 1.32 -1.88
C VAL A 55 2.62 0.53 -0.80
N VAL A 56 2.17 -0.67 -1.15
CA VAL A 56 1.55 -1.62 -0.22
C VAL A 56 2.49 -2.79 0.01
N PHE A 57 2.75 -3.11 1.27
CA PHE A 57 3.52 -4.29 1.66
C PHE A 57 2.58 -5.39 2.14
N ASP A 58 2.69 -6.56 1.52
CA ASP A 58 2.08 -7.79 2.01
C ASP A 58 3.01 -8.97 1.70
N LYS A 59 2.71 -10.15 2.24
CA LYS A 59 3.39 -11.36 1.82
C LYS A 59 2.80 -11.85 0.51
N ASN A 60 3.66 -12.26 -0.39
CA ASN A 60 3.25 -12.91 -1.62
C ASN A 60 2.73 -14.30 -1.30
N THR A 61 1.41 -14.46 -1.30
CA THR A 61 0.79 -15.78 -1.14
C THR A 61 0.50 -16.47 -2.47
N HIS A 62 0.74 -15.82 -3.62
CA HIS A 62 0.52 -16.41 -4.94
C HIS A 62 1.61 -17.37 -5.38
N LEU A 63 2.88 -17.12 -5.03
CA LEU A 63 3.99 -17.97 -5.47
C LEU A 63 4.09 -19.29 -4.69
N GLY A 64 3.06 -19.65 -3.91
CA GLY A 64 3.07 -20.83 -3.05
C GLY A 64 4.01 -20.70 -1.84
N ASP A 65 4.77 -19.60 -1.74
CA ASP A 65 5.71 -19.38 -0.65
C ASP A 65 5.43 -18.08 0.14
N PRO A 66 4.69 -18.18 1.25
CA PRO A 66 4.37 -17.04 2.11
C PRO A 66 5.57 -16.54 2.95
N THR A 67 6.80 -16.90 2.56
CA THR A 67 8.05 -16.33 3.09
C THR A 67 8.33 -14.97 2.46
N HIS A 68 7.99 -14.74 1.20
CA HIS A 68 8.33 -13.51 0.50
C HIS A 68 7.45 -12.33 0.92
N GLU A 69 8.07 -11.25 1.38
CA GLU A 69 7.43 -9.95 1.53
C GLU A 69 7.62 -9.13 0.26
N VAL A 70 6.52 -8.66 -0.33
CA VAL A 70 6.49 -7.95 -1.61
C VAL A 70 5.92 -6.55 -1.40
N ALA A 71 6.56 -5.59 -2.05
CA ALA A 71 6.07 -4.24 -2.23
C ALA A 71 5.29 -4.16 -3.57
N TYR A 72 4.01 -3.82 -3.48
CA TYR A 72 3.13 -3.52 -4.60
C TYR A 72 3.10 -2.00 -4.78
N ILE A 73 3.64 -1.52 -5.89
CA ILE A 73 3.86 -0.11 -6.18
C ILE A 73 2.86 0.32 -7.24
N PHE A 74 1.92 1.18 -6.86
CA PHE A 74 0.87 1.72 -7.72
C PHE A 74 1.21 3.14 -8.15
N GLY A 75 1.14 3.41 -9.45
CA GLY A 75 1.08 4.78 -9.94
C GLY A 75 -0.33 5.33 -9.76
N VAL A 76 -0.43 6.56 -9.26
CA VAL A 76 -1.71 7.22 -8.99
C VAL A 76 -2.39 7.69 -10.27
N ASP A 77 -1.64 8.21 -11.22
CA ASP A 77 -2.20 8.94 -12.37
C ASP A 77 -3.04 8.06 -13.30
N ASP A 78 -2.66 6.78 -13.48
CA ASP A 78 -3.36 5.84 -14.36
C ASP A 78 -4.15 4.77 -13.60
N GLY A 79 -3.97 4.64 -12.28
CA GLY A 79 -4.60 3.64 -11.41
C GLY A 79 -4.42 2.18 -11.86
N SER A 80 -3.57 1.95 -12.86
CA SER A 80 -3.45 0.70 -13.62
C SER A 80 -2.01 0.27 -13.81
N SER A 81 -1.05 1.14 -13.51
CA SER A 81 0.34 0.76 -13.36
C SER A 81 0.55 0.06 -12.01
N LEU A 82 1.06 -1.16 -12.08
CA LEU A 82 1.50 -1.93 -10.92
C LEU A 82 2.90 -2.48 -11.17
N LYS A 83 3.83 -2.19 -10.26
CA LYS A 83 5.11 -2.89 -10.14
C LYS A 83 5.15 -3.70 -8.85
N GLN A 84 5.87 -4.81 -8.88
CA GLN A 84 6.10 -5.65 -7.71
C GLN A 84 7.60 -5.75 -7.47
N ALA A 85 8.02 -5.58 -6.22
CA ALA A 85 9.41 -5.73 -5.82
C ALA A 85 9.49 -6.66 -4.60
N LEU A 86 10.38 -7.66 -4.66
CA LEU A 86 10.71 -8.46 -3.48
C LEU A 86 11.45 -7.58 -2.49
N VAL A 87 10.90 -7.44 -1.29
CA VAL A 87 11.49 -6.63 -0.22
C VAL A 87 12.45 -7.47 0.61
N ARG A 88 11.99 -8.65 1.01
CA ARG A 88 12.80 -9.65 1.71
C ARG A 88 12.13 -11.00 1.71
N GLU A 89 12.92 -12.01 2.07
CA GLU A 89 12.43 -13.32 2.43
C GLU A 89 12.34 -13.41 3.96
N SER A 90 11.21 -13.94 4.45
CA SER A 90 10.95 -14.17 5.86
C SER A 90 11.13 -15.65 6.16
N SER A 91 12.00 -15.98 7.12
CA SER A 91 12.16 -17.36 7.61
C SER A 91 10.88 -17.92 8.27
N TYR A 92 9.89 -17.06 8.54
CA TYR A 92 8.65 -17.43 9.20
C TYR A 92 7.44 -17.16 8.31
N ARG A 93 6.87 -18.21 7.70
CA ARG A 93 5.67 -18.14 6.85
C ARG A 93 4.50 -17.35 7.48
N LEU A 94 4.26 -17.53 8.77
CA LEU A 94 3.13 -16.91 9.48
C LEU A 94 3.49 -15.62 10.22
N CYS A 95 4.78 -15.36 10.47
CA CYS A 95 5.20 -14.13 11.15
C CYS A 95 5.13 -13.00 10.13
N ARG A 96 4.36 -11.97 10.46
CA ARG A 96 4.12 -10.83 9.56
C ARG A 96 5.00 -9.70 10.04
N SER A 97 5.60 -8.98 9.10
CA SER A 97 6.26 -7.71 9.38
C SER A 97 5.25 -6.80 10.08
N ARG A 98 5.38 -6.67 11.41
CA ARG A 98 4.74 -5.60 12.20
C ARG A 98 5.47 -4.27 12.03
N VAL A 99 6.44 -4.23 11.12
CA VAL A 99 7.34 -3.11 10.96
C VAL A 99 6.50 -1.97 10.41
N CYS A 100 6.31 -0.95 11.25
CA CYS A 100 6.03 0.38 10.75
C CYS A 100 7.18 0.68 9.78
N TYR A 101 6.94 0.60 8.47
CA TYR A 101 7.90 1.01 7.45
C TYR A 101 8.05 2.53 7.58
N TYR A 102 8.82 2.95 8.57
CA TYR A 102 9.31 4.31 8.66
C TYR A 102 10.20 4.48 7.44
N VAL A 103 9.75 5.30 6.49
CA VAL A 103 10.59 5.78 5.39
C VAL A 103 11.16 7.10 5.91
N PRO A 104 12.40 7.14 6.42
CA PRO A 104 13.02 8.42 6.71
C PRO A 104 13.03 9.20 5.40
N SER A 105 12.62 10.47 5.43
CA SER A 105 12.61 11.42 4.30
C SER A 105 14.00 11.72 3.70
N LEU A 106 15.00 10.87 3.95
CA LEU A 106 16.41 11.06 3.65
C LEU A 106 17.07 9.87 2.94
N LEU A 107 16.36 8.77 2.67
CA LEU A 107 16.95 7.66 1.91
C LEU A 107 16.84 7.96 0.40
N HIS A 108 17.90 8.56 -0.16
CA HIS A 108 18.14 8.47 -1.59
C HIS A 108 18.46 7.00 -1.92
N LEU A 109 17.57 6.33 -2.65
CA LEU A 109 17.91 5.08 -3.33
C LEU A 109 18.79 5.47 -4.52
N ASN A 110 20.08 5.16 -4.41
CA ASN A 110 21.07 5.28 -5.48
C ASN A 110 21.04 4.04 -6.37
#